data_AF-A0A1X7SF00-F1
#
_entry.id   AF-A0A1X7SF00-F1
#
_cell.length_a   1.000
_cell.length_b   1.000
_cell.length_c   1.000
_cell.angle_alpha   90.00
_cell.angle_beta   90.00
_cell.angle_gamma   90.00
#
_symmetry.space_group_name_H-M   'P 1'
#
loop_
_entity.id
_entity.type
_entity.pdbx_description
1 polymer ?
#
loop_
_entity_poly.entity_id
_entity_poly.type
_entity_poly.pdbx_seq_one_letter_code
_entity_poly.pdbx_strand_id
1 'polypeptide(L)'
;MKSTTFEFISLLVLPRTRQPPRRYNSGTQEYTHPSPKELYRQPYYEVIDLLVNEIDRRFDQETFSILQEMETLVIQSCNNKKATPSSRFSSMYNDDFD
;
A
#
# COMPACT_ATOMS: atom_id res chain seq x y z
N MET A 1 6.73 -0.89 -29.14
CA MET A 1 7.06 -1.23 -27.75
C MET A 1 6.24 -2.44 -27.37
N LYS A 2 6.83 -3.64 -27.32
CA LYS A 2 6.13 -4.83 -26.84
C LYS A 2 5.94 -4.67 -25.33
N SER A 3 4.70 -4.72 -24.87
CA SER A 3 4.39 -4.51 -23.45
C SER A 3 4.97 -5.65 -22.63
N THR A 4 5.96 -5.32 -21.80
CA THR A 4 6.64 -6.24 -20.88
C THR A 4 5.66 -7.00 -19.96
N THR A 5 4.47 -6.45 -19.74
CA THR A 5 3.39 -7.05 -18.95
C THR A 5 2.76 -8.28 -19.59
N PHE A 6 2.70 -8.38 -20.92
CA PHE A 6 2.05 -9.52 -21.59
C PHE A 6 2.92 -10.79 -21.53
N GLU A 7 4.24 -10.63 -21.63
CA GLU A 7 5.21 -11.73 -21.55
C GLU A 7 5.22 -12.40 -20.15
N PHE A 8 5.04 -11.61 -19.08
CA PHE A 8 5.11 -12.13 -17.70
C PHE A 8 3.93 -13.04 -17.32
N ILE A 9 2.71 -12.74 -17.81
CA ILE A 9 1.52 -13.55 -17.52
C ILE A 9 1.64 -14.95 -18.16
N SER A 10 2.31 -15.04 -19.31
CA SER A 10 2.56 -16.31 -20.02
C SER A 10 3.49 -17.26 -19.24
N LEU A 11 4.34 -16.74 -18.35
CA LEU A 11 5.27 -17.52 -17.52
C LEU A 11 4.64 -18.07 -16.23
N LEU A 12 3.45 -17.60 -15.85
CA LEU A 12 2.78 -18.07 -14.63
C LEU A 12 2.21 -19.47 -14.86
N VAL A 13 2.75 -20.46 -14.15
CA VAL A 13 2.33 -21.86 -14.22
C VAL A 13 1.70 -22.28 -12.91
N LEU A 14 0.65 -23.09 -12.98
CA LEU A 14 0.03 -23.70 -11.80
C LEU A 14 1.01 -24.68 -11.13
N PRO A 15 1.20 -24.63 -9.80
CA PRO A 15 1.96 -25.65 -9.09
C PRO A 15 1.40 -27.05 -9.36
N ARG A 16 2.29 -28.04 -9.46
CA ARG A 16 1.89 -29.43 -9.67
C ARG A 16 1.08 -29.92 -8.47
N THR A 17 -0.17 -30.30 -8.69
CA THR A 17 -1.01 -30.94 -7.67
C THR A 17 -0.50 -32.35 -7.36
N ARG A 18 -0.42 -32.69 -6.07
CA ARG A 18 -0.04 -34.04 -5.63
C ARG A 18 -1.30 -34.87 -5.51
N GLN A 19 -1.30 -36.06 -6.13
CA GLN A 19 -2.41 -36.99 -5.95
C GLN A 19 -2.33 -37.60 -4.55
N PRO A 20 -3.40 -37.56 -3.73
CA PRO A 20 -3.39 -38.17 -2.42
C PRO A 20 -3.26 -39.70 -2.54
N PRO A 21 -2.66 -40.38 -1.55
CA PRO A 21 -2.53 -41.83 -1.57
C PRO A 21 -3.91 -42.50 -1.66
N ARG A 22 -3.99 -43.57 -2.45
CA ARG A 22 -5.25 -44.29 -2.79
C ARG A 22 -6.10 -44.72 -1.58
N ARG A 23 -5.48 -44.85 -0.40
CA ARG A 23 -6.14 -45.25 0.86
C ARG A 23 -6.97 -44.13 1.51
N TYR A 24 -6.73 -42.86 1.15
CA TYR A 24 -7.35 -41.69 1.78
C TYR A 24 -8.32 -40.93 0.87
N ASN A 25 -8.63 -41.48 -0.31
CA ASN A 25 -9.48 -40.80 -1.28
C ASN A 25 -10.95 -40.85 -0.81
N SER A 26 -11.35 -39.88 0.00
CA SER A 26 -12.63 -39.84 0.73
C SER A 26 -13.83 -39.42 -0.15
N GLY A 27 -13.75 -39.63 -1.47
CA GLY A 27 -14.83 -39.32 -2.43
C GLY A 27 -14.99 -37.83 -2.79
N THR A 28 -14.38 -36.91 -2.05
CA THR A 28 -14.43 -35.47 -2.34
C THR A 28 -13.23 -35.05 -3.18
N GLN A 29 -13.48 -34.35 -4.30
CA GLN A 29 -12.41 -33.76 -5.11
C GLN A 29 -11.78 -32.56 -4.39
N GLU A 30 -10.45 -32.51 -4.34
CA GLU A 30 -9.73 -31.32 -3.87
C GLU A 30 -9.97 -30.15 -4.85
N TYR A 31 -10.30 -28.98 -4.30
CA TYR A 31 -10.42 -27.77 -5.10
C TYR A 31 -9.07 -27.44 -5.74
N THR A 32 -9.05 -27.36 -7.07
CA THR A 32 -7.88 -26.97 -7.85
C THR A 32 -8.22 -25.71 -8.64
N HIS A 33 -7.34 -24.72 -8.62
CA HIS A 33 -7.54 -23.50 -9.40
C HIS A 33 -7.49 -23.83 -10.91
N PRO A 34 -8.49 -23.39 -11.70
CA PRO A 34 -8.58 -23.68 -13.13
C PRO A 34 -7.58 -22.88 -13.96
N SER A 35 -7.03 -21.77 -13.43
CA SER A 35 -6.03 -20.97 -14.13
C SER A 35 -4.98 -20.37 -13.16
N PRO A 36 -3.74 -20.14 -13.63
CA PRO A 36 -2.74 -19.40 -12.86
C PRO A 36 -3.25 -18.02 -12.41
N LYS A 37 -4.07 -17.36 -13.25
CA LYS A 37 -4.69 -16.08 -12.93
C LYS A 37 -5.53 -16.14 -11.67
N GLU A 38 -6.32 -17.20 -11.48
CA GLU A 38 -7.14 -17.36 -10.29
C GLU A 38 -6.32 -17.66 -9.04
N LEU A 39 -5.27 -18.48 -9.17
CA LEU A 39 -4.34 -18.79 -8.08
C LEU A 39 -3.64 -17.52 -7.57
N TYR A 40 -3.12 -16.69 -8.48
CA TYR A 40 -2.36 -15.49 -8.12
C TYR A 40 -3.24 -14.25 -7.90
N ARG A 41 -4.57 -14.36 -8.06
CA ARG A 41 -5.48 -13.23 -7.88
C ARG A 41 -5.43 -12.69 -6.45
N GLN A 42 -5.52 -13.56 -5.47
CA GLN A 42 -5.50 -13.18 -4.05
C GLN A 42 -4.18 -12.48 -3.64
N PRO A 43 -2.99 -13.09 -3.84
CA PRO A 43 -1.74 -12.45 -3.44
C PRO A 43 -1.45 -11.17 -4.23
N TYR A 44 -1.94 -11.07 -5.47
CA TYR A 44 -1.82 -9.83 -6.25
C TYR A 44 -2.53 -8.65 -5.58
N TYR A 45 -3.79 -8.84 -5.16
CA TYR A 45 -4.53 -7.78 -4.47
C TYR A 45 -4.01 -7.53 -3.06
N GLU A 46 -3.56 -8.58 -2.36
CA GLU A 46 -2.93 -8.44 -1.05
C GLU A 46 -1.69 -7.53 -1.11
N VAL A 47 -0.83 -7.70 -2.12
CA VAL A 47 0.33 -6.82 -2.31
C VAL A 47 -0.09 -5.39 -2.60
N ILE A 48 -1.14 -5.18 -3.40
CA ILE A 48 -1.66 -3.83 -3.67
C ILE A 48 -2.17 -3.19 -2.38
N ASP A 49 -2.97 -3.91 -1.60
CA ASP A 49 -3.54 -3.41 -0.34
C ASP A 49 -2.42 -3.07 0.65
N LEU A 50 -1.38 -3.91 0.74
CA LEU A 50 -0.19 -3.64 1.54
C LEU A 50 0.53 -2.37 1.08
N LEU A 51 0.75 -2.21 -0.23
CA LEU A 51 1.43 -1.02 -0.76
C LEU A 51 0.63 0.25 -0.51
N VAL A 52 -0.69 0.22 -0.69
CA VAL A 52 -1.57 1.37 -0.41
C VAL A 52 -1.52 1.71 1.08
N ASN A 53 -1.67 0.72 1.95
CA ASN A 53 -1.57 0.95 3.41
C ASN A 53 -0.21 1.49 3.84
N GLU A 54 0.89 1.06 3.22
CA GLU A 54 2.22 1.57 3.54
C GLU A 54 2.43 3.00 3.04
N ILE A 55 1.83 3.38 1.91
CA ILE A 55 1.80 4.77 1.44
C ILE A 55 1.04 5.62 2.46
N ASP A 56 -0.16 5.21 2.85
CA ASP A 56 -0.97 5.93 3.82
C ASP A 56 -0.23 6.04 5.16
N ARG A 57 0.34 4.95 5.67
CA ARG A 57 1.15 4.94 6.90
C ARG A 57 2.35 5.88 6.84
N ARG A 58 2.94 6.08 5.67
CA ARG A 58 4.10 6.98 5.49
C ARG A 58 3.69 8.45 5.48
N PHE A 59 2.54 8.78 4.88
CA PHE A 59 2.08 10.16 4.75
C PHE A 59 1.19 10.61 5.91
N ASP A 60 0.56 9.68 6.63
CA ASP A 60 -0.21 9.94 7.87
C ASP A 60 0.69 9.99 9.12
N GLN A 61 1.99 10.24 8.92
CA GLN A 61 2.92 10.41 10.03
C GLN A 61 2.74 11.79 10.66
N GLU A 62 2.74 11.80 11.97
CA GLU A 62 2.60 12.99 12.79
C GLU A 62 3.67 14.07 12.49
N THR A 63 4.91 13.64 12.23
CA THR A 63 6.01 14.54 11.81
C THR A 63 5.75 15.15 10.44
N PHE A 64 5.13 14.41 9.52
CA PHE A 64 4.78 14.92 8.20
C PHE A 64 3.68 15.98 8.28
N SER A 65 2.69 15.79 9.15
CA SER A 65 1.63 16.78 9.41
C SER A 65 2.20 18.13 9.86
N ILE A 66 3.20 18.13 10.74
CA ILE A 66 3.88 19.36 11.21
C ILE A 66 4.60 20.06 10.05
N LEU A 67 5.29 19.32 9.18
CA LEU A 67 5.96 19.88 8.01
C LEU A 67 4.96 20.51 7.02
N GLN A 68 3.83 19.85 6.79
CA GLN A 68 2.76 20.36 5.95
C GLN A 68 2.14 21.64 6.54
N GLU A 69 1.99 21.69 7.87
CA GLU A 69 1.52 22.89 8.57
C GLU A 69 2.52 24.05 8.42
N MET A 70 3.82 23.77 8.56
CA MET A 70 4.90 24.74 8.35
C MET A 70 4.87 25.32 6.94
N GLU A 71 4.78 24.47 5.91
CA GLU A 71 4.66 24.88 4.51
C GLU A 71 3.44 25.79 4.31
N THR A 72 2.29 25.38 4.85
CA THR A 72 1.04 26.13 4.74
C THR A 72 1.16 27.52 5.38
N LEU A 73 1.80 27.60 6.55
CA LEU A 73 2.01 28.86 7.26
C LEU A 73 2.92 29.81 6.48
N VAL A 74 3.98 29.30 5.86
CA VAL A 74 4.88 30.08 4.99
C VAL A 74 4.12 30.61 3.76
N ILE A 75 3.35 29.76 3.07
CA ILE A 75 2.57 30.15 1.89
C ILE A 75 1.52 31.21 2.26
N GLN A 76 0.84 31.07 3.40
CA GLN A 76 -0.17 32.03 3.86
C GLN A 76 0.46 33.37 4.24
N SER A 77 1.61 33.35 4.91
CA SER A 77 2.42 34.53 5.24
C SER A 77 2.79 35.32 3.98
N CYS A 78 3.32 34.66 2.95
CA CYS A 78 3.66 35.31 1.68
C CYS A 78 2.45 35.95 0.99
N ASN A 79 1.25 35.42 1.23
CA ASN A 79 0.00 35.96 0.70
C ASN A 79 -0.66 37.00 1.62
N ASN A 80 0.04 37.52 2.64
CA ASN A 80 -0.47 38.46 3.65
C ASN A 80 -1.73 37.96 4.39
N LYS A 81 -1.90 36.64 4.50
CA LYS A 81 -2.96 36.04 5.30
C LYS A 81 -2.41 35.70 6.69
N LYS A 82 -3.15 36.05 7.73
CA LYS A 82 -2.82 35.62 9.09
C LYS A 82 -3.15 34.13 9.24
N ALA A 83 -2.11 33.30 9.19
CA ALA A 83 -2.18 31.91 9.57
C ALA A 83 -2.10 31.79 11.11
N THR A 84 -3.01 31.06 11.72
CA THR A 84 -2.89 30.68 13.13
C THR A 84 -2.33 29.26 13.22
N PRO A 85 -1.14 29.05 13.79
CA PRO A 85 -0.60 27.71 13.98
C PRO A 85 -1.46 26.91 14.96
N SER A 86 -1.41 25.59 14.82
CA SER A 86 -1.99 24.63 15.74
C SER A 86 -1.27 24.74 17.10
N SER A 87 -2.00 24.42 18.17
CA SER A 87 -1.45 24.41 19.54
C SER A 87 -0.17 23.59 19.66
N ARG A 88 -0.10 22.50 18.89
CA ARG A 88 1.04 21.58 18.87
C ARG A 88 2.25 22.23 18.19
N PHE A 89 2.05 22.83 17.03
CA PHE A 89 3.11 23.53 16.29
C PHE A 89 3.72 24.63 17.16
N SER A 90 2.89 25.46 17.79
CA SER A 90 3.36 26.48 18.75
C SER A 90 4.14 25.84 19.90
N SER A 91 3.67 24.75 20.50
CA SER A 91 4.40 24.12 21.61
C SER A 91 5.81 23.63 21.23
N MET A 92 6.01 23.25 19.96
CA MET A 92 7.26 22.66 19.49
C MET A 92 8.27 23.71 18.99
N TYR A 93 7.77 24.84 18.48
CA TYR A 93 8.58 25.88 17.83
C TYR A 93 8.46 27.27 18.47
N ASN A 94 7.74 27.41 19.60
CA ASN A 94 7.59 28.71 20.28
C ASN A 94 8.94 29.35 20.62
N ASP A 95 9.94 28.55 20.97
CA ASP A 95 11.29 29.01 21.32
C ASP A 95 12.06 29.57 20.12
N ASP A 96 11.65 29.27 18.88
CA ASP A 96 12.30 29.74 17.65
C ASP A 96 11.77 31.11 17.17
N PHE A 97 10.72 31.64 17.80
CA PHE A 97 10.05 32.89 17.39
C PHE A 97 10.40 34.12 18.24
N ASP A 98 11.43 34.03 19.11
CA ASP A 98 11.94 35.16 19.93
C ASP A 98 12.71 36.24 19.12
#